data_AF-A0A2T4VX34-F1
#
_entry.id   AF-A0A2T4VX34-F1
#
_cell.length_a   1.000
_cell.length_b   1.000
_cell.length_c   1.000
_cell.angle_alpha   90.00
_cell.angle_beta   90.00
_cell.angle_gamma   90.00
#
_symmetry.space_group_name_H-M   'P 1'
#
loop_
_entity.id
_entity.type
_entity.pdbx_description
1 polymer ?
#
loop_
_entity_poly.entity_id
_entity_poly.type
_entity_poly.pdbx_seq_one_letter_code
_entity_poly.pdbx_strand_id
1 'polypeptide(L)'
;MPRIKEVYILPSGTKAYPNSNISSSSYNNLLEDLAFDNNNPRPISSGGTSATNISQARINLGLDDASNLTKGIISEQLLPFQPVQQGGGIGQKNNKIYLGWNGSDISLQVDISQMGEIWTSKLAPMALRNLVNYANTADSIIYTSSSNQYASAPLSPFMRQLFACEDYQKLQEGIFKYGIKFYKDSRTIFEFTDDGDIICDKRPKTVWQGIDSVQSVADSTAKSLKDSWINNTNIINIMRAPGYIHFDTDKGALGCSYFSSDERLKHVHGSSTCSAVDVFDKLDFIDFNYLPTSGMDSSLRHPIGFSANNLQKINPILVNKIGDYVVPNTSVIITYLAKAVQELSQEIKELRNNITDKHDSS
;
A
#
# COMPACT_ATOMS: atom_id res chain seq x y z
N MET A 1 -36.85 -86.20 11.31
CA MET A 1 -36.20 -87.52 11.45
C MET A 1 -35.93 -87.78 12.93
N PRO A 2 -36.21 -88.97 13.49
CA PRO A 2 -36.02 -89.22 14.92
C PRO A 2 -34.55 -89.06 15.32
N ARG A 3 -34.32 -88.29 16.39
CA ARG A 3 -33.00 -88.05 16.98
C ARG A 3 -33.10 -88.24 18.48
N ILE A 4 -32.08 -88.84 19.09
CA ILE A 4 -31.93 -88.92 20.55
C ILE A 4 -30.55 -88.35 20.87
N LYS A 5 -30.50 -87.31 21.72
CA LYS A 5 -29.25 -86.60 22.06
C LYS A 5 -28.44 -86.21 20.82
N GLU A 6 -29.13 -85.62 19.83
CA GLU A 6 -28.58 -85.15 18.55
C GLU A 6 -28.10 -86.22 17.56
N VAL A 7 -28.06 -87.49 17.95
CA VAL A 7 -27.76 -88.62 17.06
C VAL A 7 -29.04 -89.10 16.38
N TYR A 8 -29.05 -89.11 15.06
CA TYR A 8 -30.06 -89.77 14.24
C TYR A 8 -30.01 -91.28 14.46
N ILE A 9 -31.17 -91.86 14.74
CA ILE A 9 -31.32 -93.30 14.94
C ILE A 9 -32.39 -93.78 13.97
N LEU A 10 -32.11 -94.90 13.31
CA LEU A 10 -33.10 -95.56 12.47
C LEU A 10 -34.34 -95.91 13.32
N PRO A 11 -35.56 -95.53 12.90
CA PRO A 11 -36.77 -95.92 13.63
C PRO A 11 -36.83 -97.44 13.81
N SER A 12 -37.32 -97.89 14.96
CA SER A 12 -37.46 -99.34 15.22
C SER A 12 -38.36 -100.00 14.17
N GLY A 13 -38.00 -101.21 13.72
CA GLY A 13 -38.72 -101.96 12.68
C GLY A 13 -38.41 -101.54 11.24
N THR A 14 -37.49 -100.59 11.01
CA THR A 14 -37.13 -100.15 9.65
C THR A 14 -36.22 -101.10 8.89
N LYS A 15 -35.51 -102.03 9.55
CA LYS A 15 -34.62 -102.99 8.88
C LYS A 15 -35.40 -104.12 8.20
N ALA A 16 -35.00 -104.48 6.99
CA ALA A 16 -35.52 -105.65 6.29
C ALA A 16 -34.82 -106.94 6.75
N TYR A 17 -35.54 -108.05 6.73
CA TYR A 17 -35.04 -109.38 7.12
C TYR A 17 -34.77 -110.25 5.88
N PRO A 18 -33.84 -111.23 5.96
CA PRO A 18 -33.60 -112.20 4.88
C PRO A 18 -34.89 -112.90 4.43
N ASN A 19 -35.00 -113.24 3.15
CA ASN A 19 -36.16 -113.88 2.53
C ASN A 19 -37.45 -113.03 2.51
N SER A 20 -37.32 -111.70 2.60
CA SER A 20 -38.42 -110.77 2.32
C SER A 20 -38.44 -110.37 0.84
N ASN A 21 -39.51 -109.66 0.43
CA ASN A 21 -39.70 -109.20 -0.96
C ASN A 21 -38.66 -108.15 -1.42
N ILE A 22 -37.78 -107.69 -0.54
CA ILE A 22 -36.76 -106.68 -0.79
C ILE A 22 -35.40 -107.26 -0.39
N SER A 23 -34.35 -106.98 -1.17
CA SER A 23 -32.97 -107.35 -0.81
C SER A 23 -32.60 -106.71 0.53
N SER A 24 -32.60 -107.52 1.59
CA SER A 24 -32.35 -107.05 2.96
C SER A 24 -30.96 -106.46 3.12
N SER A 25 -29.96 -106.99 2.41
CA SER A 25 -28.60 -106.46 2.43
C SER A 25 -28.53 -105.06 1.79
N SER A 26 -29.01 -104.90 0.56
CA SER A 26 -28.95 -103.61 -0.14
C SER A 26 -29.75 -102.53 0.60
N TYR A 27 -30.92 -102.89 1.11
CA TYR A 27 -31.81 -101.96 1.80
C TYR A 27 -31.27 -101.57 3.18
N ASN A 28 -30.76 -102.51 3.97
CA ASN A 28 -30.17 -102.18 5.27
C ASN A 28 -28.87 -101.39 5.12
N ASN A 29 -28.05 -101.68 4.09
CA ASN A 29 -26.86 -100.88 3.79
C ASN A 29 -27.23 -99.43 3.47
N LEU A 30 -28.29 -99.19 2.69
CA LEU A 30 -28.78 -97.84 2.42
C LEU A 30 -29.23 -97.12 3.69
N LEU A 31 -29.97 -97.81 4.57
CA LEU A 31 -30.41 -97.24 5.84
C LEU A 31 -29.23 -96.91 6.76
N GLU A 32 -28.22 -97.77 6.80
CA GLU A 32 -27.00 -97.56 7.58
C GLU A 32 -26.15 -96.42 7.01
N ASP A 33 -26.06 -96.29 5.69
CA ASP A 33 -25.41 -95.17 5.01
C ASP A 33 -26.13 -93.85 5.29
N LEU A 34 -27.46 -93.81 5.17
CA LEU A 34 -28.26 -92.64 5.54
C LEU A 34 -28.09 -92.27 7.02
N ALA A 35 -27.98 -93.27 7.90
CA ALA A 35 -27.74 -93.02 9.31
C ALA A 35 -26.34 -92.48 9.57
N PHE A 36 -25.33 -93.00 8.87
CA PHE A 36 -23.96 -92.53 8.94
C PHE A 36 -23.83 -91.09 8.42
N ASP A 37 -24.42 -90.78 7.27
CA ASP A 37 -24.41 -89.47 6.61
C ASP A 37 -25.07 -88.37 7.44
N ASN A 38 -26.05 -88.73 8.26
CA ASN A 38 -26.80 -87.80 9.10
C ASN A 38 -26.16 -87.58 10.49
N ASN A 39 -25.21 -88.45 10.87
CA ASN A 39 -24.55 -88.44 12.18
C ASN A 39 -23.09 -87.99 12.14
N ASN A 40 -22.41 -88.17 11.01
CA ASN A 40 -21.04 -87.74 10.85
C ASN A 40 -20.99 -86.39 10.12
N PRO A 41 -20.17 -85.43 10.57
CA PRO A 41 -19.92 -84.20 9.81
C PRO A 41 -19.47 -84.56 8.40
N ARG A 42 -20.16 -84.02 7.38
CA ARG A 42 -19.77 -84.25 5.98
C ARG A 42 -18.38 -83.64 5.74
N PRO A 43 -17.45 -84.37 5.09
CA PRO A 43 -16.21 -83.78 4.63
C PRO A 43 -16.50 -82.57 3.73
N ILE A 44 -15.62 -81.58 3.79
CA ILE A 44 -15.78 -80.31 3.05
C ILE A 44 -15.88 -80.55 1.53
N SER A 45 -15.35 -81.67 1.03
CA SER A 45 -15.45 -82.15 -0.35
C SER A 45 -16.87 -82.53 -0.78
N SER A 46 -17.73 -82.92 0.16
CA SER A 46 -19.10 -83.38 -0.12
C SER A 46 -20.13 -82.25 -0.14
N GLY A 47 -19.73 -81.02 0.18
CA GLY A 47 -20.60 -79.83 0.24
C GLY A 47 -20.83 -79.12 -1.10
N GLY A 48 -20.66 -79.81 -2.23
CA GLY A 48 -20.84 -79.23 -3.57
C GLY A 48 -19.72 -78.28 -4.02
N THR A 49 -18.71 -78.05 -3.17
CA THR A 49 -17.56 -77.20 -3.50
C THR A 49 -16.47 -77.92 -4.29
N SER A 50 -16.47 -79.26 -4.36
CA SER A 50 -15.38 -80.07 -4.98
C SER A 50 -13.98 -79.81 -4.39
N ALA A 51 -13.88 -79.24 -3.18
CA ALA A 51 -12.62 -78.89 -2.54
C ALA A 51 -12.06 -80.02 -1.66
N THR A 52 -10.75 -80.30 -1.75
CA THR A 52 -10.06 -81.30 -0.90
C THR A 52 -9.43 -80.71 0.36
N ASN A 53 -9.52 -79.38 0.55
CA ASN A 53 -9.03 -78.68 1.73
C ASN A 53 -9.89 -77.42 2.01
N ILE A 54 -9.75 -76.88 3.23
CA ILE A 54 -10.52 -75.72 3.71
C ILE A 54 -10.28 -74.49 2.81
N SER A 55 -9.04 -74.27 2.35
CA SER A 55 -8.71 -73.09 1.53
C SER A 55 -9.45 -73.10 0.20
N GLN A 56 -9.40 -74.23 -0.53
CA GLN A 56 -10.09 -74.37 -1.79
C GLN A 56 -11.62 -74.29 -1.63
N ALA A 57 -12.16 -74.73 -0.48
CA ALA A 57 -13.58 -74.62 -0.20
C ALA A 57 -14.02 -73.16 -0.02
N ARG A 58 -13.20 -72.33 0.65
CA ARG A 58 -13.47 -70.90 0.76
C ARG A 58 -13.42 -70.20 -0.61
N ILE A 59 -12.43 -70.54 -1.44
CA ILE A 59 -12.33 -70.04 -2.82
C ILE A 59 -13.60 -70.40 -3.60
N ASN A 60 -14.03 -71.66 -3.54
CA ASN A 60 -15.16 -72.15 -4.32
C ASN A 60 -16.52 -71.62 -3.83
N LEU A 61 -16.60 -71.18 -2.57
CA LEU A 61 -17.75 -70.44 -2.03
C LEU A 61 -17.68 -68.93 -2.30
N GLY A 62 -16.62 -68.44 -2.95
CA GLY A 62 -16.40 -67.03 -3.24
C GLY A 62 -16.04 -66.19 -2.01
N LEU A 63 -15.57 -66.80 -0.92
CA LEU A 63 -15.31 -66.14 0.36
C LEU A 63 -13.90 -65.55 0.50
N ASP A 64 -12.99 -65.86 -0.44
CA ASP A 64 -11.61 -65.36 -0.41
C ASP A 64 -11.44 -64.01 -1.16
N ASP A 65 -12.51 -63.43 -1.68
CA ASP A 65 -12.51 -62.09 -2.30
C ASP A 65 -13.62 -61.21 -1.71
N ALA A 66 -13.21 -60.04 -1.20
CA ALA A 66 -14.14 -59.04 -0.65
C ALA A 66 -15.11 -58.49 -1.70
N SER A 67 -14.79 -58.55 -2.99
CA SER A 67 -15.69 -58.10 -4.07
C SER A 67 -16.98 -58.91 -4.15
N ASN A 68 -17.01 -60.12 -3.59
CA ASN A 68 -18.18 -60.99 -3.59
C ASN A 68 -19.19 -60.62 -2.48
N LEU A 69 -18.82 -59.72 -1.56
CA LEU A 69 -19.72 -59.20 -0.53
C LEU A 69 -20.58 -58.07 -1.08
N THR A 70 -21.70 -58.45 -1.70
CA THR A 70 -22.66 -57.48 -2.28
C THR A 70 -23.60 -56.84 -1.24
N LYS A 71 -23.83 -57.51 -0.10
CA LYS A 71 -24.55 -57.01 1.09
C LYS A 71 -24.05 -57.74 2.34
N GLY A 72 -23.96 -57.04 3.48
CA GLY A 72 -23.58 -57.63 4.78
C GLY A 72 -22.79 -56.65 5.65
N ILE A 73 -22.67 -56.95 6.94
CA ILE A 73 -21.79 -56.26 7.87
C ILE A 73 -20.57 -57.15 8.06
N ILE A 74 -19.37 -56.67 7.68
CA ILE A 74 -18.13 -57.29 8.12
C ILE A 74 -17.89 -56.77 9.54
N SER A 75 -17.83 -57.66 10.52
CA SER A 75 -17.45 -57.27 11.88
C SER A 75 -16.07 -56.63 11.85
N GLU A 76 -15.89 -55.48 12.51
CA GLU A 76 -14.60 -54.78 12.61
C GLU A 76 -13.48 -55.69 13.16
N GLN A 77 -13.84 -56.69 13.99
CA GLN A 77 -12.90 -57.70 14.50
C GLN A 77 -12.28 -58.60 13.42
N LEU A 78 -12.88 -58.68 12.24
CA LEU A 78 -12.41 -59.51 11.13
C LEU A 78 -11.54 -58.72 10.15
N LEU A 79 -11.42 -57.40 10.31
CA LEU A 79 -10.53 -56.60 9.50
C LEU A 79 -9.13 -56.59 10.13
N PRO A 80 -8.06 -56.86 9.37
CA PRO A 80 -6.69 -56.78 9.89
C PRO A 80 -6.21 -55.33 10.11
N PHE A 81 -7.10 -54.34 9.94
CA PHE A 81 -6.85 -52.90 10.08
C PHE A 81 -8.10 -52.20 10.63
N GLN A 82 -7.89 -51.02 11.23
CA GLN A 82 -8.99 -50.14 11.64
C GLN A 82 -9.56 -49.45 10.39
N PRO A 83 -10.85 -49.64 10.04
CA PRO A 83 -11.44 -49.00 8.87
C PRO A 83 -11.61 -47.50 9.11
N VAL A 84 -11.40 -46.69 8.07
CA VAL A 84 -11.73 -45.26 8.09
C VAL A 84 -13.08 -45.08 7.39
N GLN A 85 -14.06 -44.49 8.08
CA GLN A 85 -15.35 -44.18 7.48
C GLN A 85 -15.22 -43.02 6.48
N GLN A 86 -15.65 -43.25 5.24
CA GLN A 86 -15.76 -42.21 4.23
C GLN A 86 -17.21 -41.69 4.20
N GLY A 87 -17.39 -40.38 4.42
CA GLY A 87 -18.71 -39.75 4.34
C GLY A 87 -19.60 -39.95 5.58
N GLY A 88 -20.89 -39.59 5.46
CA GLY A 88 -21.92 -39.83 6.47
C GLY A 88 -22.16 -38.69 7.48
N GLY A 89 -21.33 -37.65 7.48
CA GLY A 89 -21.55 -36.43 8.28
C GLY A 89 -22.59 -35.49 7.66
N ILE A 90 -23.16 -34.61 8.49
CA ILE A 90 -24.07 -33.54 8.03
C ILE A 90 -23.37 -32.70 6.94
N GLY A 91 -24.00 -32.56 5.78
CA GLY A 91 -23.47 -31.78 4.65
C GLY A 91 -22.50 -32.54 3.73
N GLN A 92 -22.20 -33.81 4.00
CA GLN A 92 -21.36 -34.63 3.13
C GLN A 92 -22.18 -35.33 2.03
N LYS A 93 -21.61 -35.46 0.83
CA LYS A 93 -22.20 -36.18 -0.32
C LYS A 93 -21.59 -37.57 -0.46
N ASN A 94 -22.21 -38.42 -1.30
CA ASN A 94 -21.78 -39.80 -1.54
C ASN A 94 -20.65 -39.94 -2.57
N ASN A 95 -19.77 -38.94 -2.69
CA ASN A 95 -18.71 -38.92 -3.68
C ASN A 95 -17.60 -39.92 -3.33
N LYS A 96 -16.97 -40.53 -4.33
CA LYS A 96 -15.83 -41.43 -4.13
C LYS A 96 -14.54 -40.62 -3.95
N ILE A 97 -13.80 -40.89 -2.88
CA ILE A 97 -12.53 -40.24 -2.58
C ILE A 97 -11.38 -41.18 -2.97
N TYR A 98 -10.48 -40.68 -3.81
CA TYR A 98 -9.23 -41.35 -4.16
C TYR A 98 -8.08 -40.65 -3.45
N LEU A 99 -7.32 -41.41 -2.66
CA LEU A 99 -6.08 -40.99 -2.03
C LEU A 99 -4.94 -41.84 -2.59
N GLY A 100 -3.94 -41.22 -3.20
CA GLY A 100 -2.86 -41.97 -3.86
C GLY A 100 -1.57 -41.19 -4.01
N TRP A 101 -0.51 -41.86 -4.46
CA TRP A 101 0.78 -41.26 -4.78
C TRP A 101 0.84 -40.96 -6.28
N ASN A 102 1.16 -39.71 -6.65
CA ASN A 102 1.24 -39.31 -8.06
C ASN A 102 2.64 -39.43 -8.68
N GLY A 103 3.62 -39.93 -7.92
CA GLY A 103 5.05 -39.96 -8.32
C GLY A 103 5.92 -38.98 -7.53
N SER A 104 5.34 -37.91 -6.99
CA SER A 104 6.02 -36.87 -6.21
C SER A 104 5.36 -36.62 -4.85
N ASP A 105 4.03 -36.65 -4.81
CA ASP A 105 3.24 -36.20 -3.67
C ASP A 105 1.98 -37.05 -3.47
N ILE A 106 1.47 -37.00 -2.24
CA ILE A 106 0.16 -37.59 -1.91
C ILE A 106 -0.92 -36.69 -2.51
N SER A 107 -1.76 -37.24 -3.38
CA SER A 107 -2.80 -36.55 -4.12
C SER A 107 -4.20 -37.00 -3.71
N LEU A 108 -5.13 -36.05 -3.75
CA LEU A 108 -6.55 -36.24 -3.49
C LEU A 108 -7.36 -35.98 -4.76
N GLN A 109 -8.26 -36.90 -5.08
CA GLN A 109 -9.26 -36.75 -6.13
C GLN A 109 -10.64 -37.13 -5.59
N VAL A 110 -11.66 -36.38 -5.99
CA VAL A 110 -13.06 -36.64 -5.65
C VAL A 110 -13.80 -36.93 -6.95
N ASP A 111 -14.28 -38.17 -7.09
CA ASP A 111 -14.84 -38.73 -8.33
C ASP A 111 -13.87 -38.58 -9.51
N ILE A 112 -14.15 -37.69 -10.46
CA ILE A 112 -13.28 -37.37 -11.60
C ILE A 112 -12.51 -36.06 -11.42
N SER A 113 -12.79 -35.32 -10.36
CA SER A 113 -12.26 -33.98 -10.11
C SER A 113 -11.01 -34.04 -9.23
N GLN A 114 -9.89 -33.54 -9.73
CA GLN A 114 -8.66 -33.47 -8.95
C GLN A 114 -8.75 -32.34 -7.92
N MET A 115 -8.55 -32.69 -6.63
CA MET A 115 -8.58 -31.71 -5.53
C MET A 115 -7.18 -31.14 -5.22
N GLY A 116 -6.13 -31.75 -5.78
CA GLY A 116 -4.74 -31.35 -5.58
C GLY A 116 -3.99 -32.24 -4.59
N GLU A 117 -2.88 -31.73 -4.06
CA GLU A 117 -1.98 -32.46 -3.17
C GLU A 117 -2.36 -32.26 -1.70
N ILE A 118 -2.20 -33.31 -0.89
CA ILE A 118 -2.43 -33.26 0.56
C ILE A 118 -1.17 -32.77 1.26
N TRP A 119 -1.32 -31.70 2.05
CA TRP A 119 -0.23 -31.13 2.82
C TRP A 119 -0.01 -31.93 4.11
N THR A 120 1.04 -32.76 4.12
CA THR A 120 1.51 -33.47 5.33
C THR A 120 2.49 -32.60 6.11
N SER A 121 2.84 -32.92 7.37
CA SER A 121 3.87 -32.16 8.12
C SER A 121 5.27 -32.14 7.47
N LYS A 122 5.53 -33.03 6.51
CA LYS A 122 6.73 -33.00 5.65
C LYS A 122 6.59 -31.98 4.51
N LEU A 123 5.37 -31.73 4.05
CA LEU A 123 5.01 -30.80 2.96
C LEU A 123 4.52 -29.44 3.44
N ALA A 124 3.99 -29.37 4.67
CA ALA A 124 3.54 -28.19 5.36
C ALA A 124 4.74 -27.54 6.08
N PRO A 125 5.04 -26.27 5.78
CA PRO A 125 5.33 -25.80 4.43
C PRO A 125 6.83 -25.61 4.23
N MET A 126 7.39 -26.02 3.09
CA MET A 126 8.68 -25.47 2.64
C MET A 126 8.66 -23.93 2.65
N ALA A 127 7.51 -23.33 2.35
CA ALA A 127 7.30 -21.88 2.48
C ALA A 127 7.46 -21.36 3.93
N LEU A 128 7.00 -22.09 4.94
CA LEU A 128 7.11 -21.70 6.35
C LEU A 128 8.50 -22.02 6.90
N ARG A 129 9.13 -23.13 6.47
CA ARG A 129 10.53 -23.43 6.80
C ARG A 129 11.47 -22.40 6.18
N ASN A 130 11.23 -21.98 4.93
CA ASN A 130 11.99 -20.91 4.30
C ASN A 130 11.75 -19.58 5.02
N LEU A 131 10.50 -19.26 5.37
CA LEU A 131 10.18 -18.06 6.16
C LEU A 131 10.88 -18.07 7.52
N VAL A 132 10.86 -19.19 8.24
CA VAL A 132 11.51 -19.36 9.55
C VAL A 132 13.04 -19.32 9.43
N ASN A 133 13.62 -19.95 8.41
CA ASN A 133 15.06 -19.87 8.15
C ASN A 133 15.52 -18.45 7.80
N TYR A 134 14.75 -17.73 6.97
CA TYR A 134 15.03 -16.34 6.65
C TYR A 134 14.75 -15.39 7.83
N ALA A 135 13.84 -15.74 8.74
CA ALA A 135 13.53 -14.92 9.93
C ALA A 135 14.56 -15.12 11.05
N ASN A 136 15.17 -16.31 11.14
CA ASN A 136 16.18 -16.63 12.15
C ASN A 136 17.56 -16.04 11.84
N THR A 137 17.81 -15.61 10.60
CA THR A 137 18.90 -14.65 10.34
C THR A 137 18.41 -13.28 10.80
N ALA A 138 18.76 -12.87 12.03
CA ALA A 138 18.29 -11.67 12.75
C ALA A 138 18.49 -10.31 12.03
N ASP A 139 18.98 -10.35 10.79
CA ASP A 139 19.58 -9.27 10.05
C ASP A 139 19.09 -9.22 8.60
N SER A 140 17.88 -9.71 8.32
CA SER A 140 17.31 -9.73 6.96
C SER A 140 15.83 -9.39 6.95
N ILE A 141 15.38 -8.71 5.89
CA ILE A 141 13.96 -8.52 5.59
C ILE A 141 13.48 -9.67 4.69
N ILE A 142 12.26 -10.16 4.94
CA ILE A 142 11.60 -11.15 4.09
C ILE A 142 10.51 -10.45 3.28
N TYR A 143 10.47 -10.70 1.97
CA TYR A 143 9.50 -10.09 1.06
C TYR A 143 9.03 -11.08 -0.01
N THR A 144 7.88 -10.79 -0.61
CA THR A 144 7.37 -11.54 -1.78
C THR A 144 7.94 -10.91 -3.05
N SER A 145 8.62 -11.70 -3.87
CA SER A 145 9.19 -11.26 -5.15
C SER A 145 8.11 -11.06 -6.22
N SER A 146 8.51 -10.48 -7.36
CA SER A 146 7.66 -10.38 -8.56
C SER A 146 7.28 -11.73 -9.17
N SER A 147 8.02 -12.80 -8.85
CA SER A 147 7.67 -14.19 -9.19
C SER A 147 6.72 -14.85 -8.19
N ASN A 148 6.16 -14.08 -7.24
CA ASN A 148 5.28 -14.54 -6.17
C ASN A 148 5.94 -15.61 -5.25
N GLN A 149 7.26 -15.51 -5.08
CA GLN A 149 8.06 -16.38 -4.22
C GLN A 149 8.60 -15.60 -3.02
N TYR A 150 8.79 -16.27 -1.88
CA TYR A 150 9.47 -15.63 -0.73
C TYR A 150 10.97 -15.51 -0.98
N ALA A 151 11.50 -14.30 -0.79
CA ALA A 151 12.92 -13.99 -0.86
C ALA A 151 13.36 -13.23 0.40
N SER A 152 14.67 -13.17 0.64
CA SER A 152 15.25 -12.37 1.72
C SER A 152 16.34 -11.45 1.21
N ALA A 153 16.58 -10.37 1.93
CA ALA A 153 17.71 -9.47 1.72
C ALA A 153 18.27 -9.00 3.06
N PRO A 154 19.60 -8.85 3.20
CA PRO A 154 20.20 -8.33 4.43
C PRO A 154 19.73 -6.89 4.72
N LEU A 155 19.50 -6.57 5.99
CA LEU A 155 19.16 -5.23 6.43
C LEU A 155 20.35 -4.28 6.18
N SER A 156 20.08 -3.18 5.48
CA SER A 156 21.05 -2.12 5.30
C SER A 156 21.39 -1.45 6.64
N PRO A 157 22.55 -0.77 6.75
CA PRO A 157 22.90 0.03 7.93
C PRO A 157 21.80 1.03 8.33
N PHE A 158 21.13 1.64 7.35
CA PHE A 158 20.00 2.54 7.57
C PHE A 158 18.81 1.82 8.23
N MET A 159 18.37 0.67 7.69
CA MET A 159 17.22 -0.06 8.25
C MET A 159 17.49 -0.55 9.68
N ARG A 160 18.75 -0.88 9.98
CA ARG A 160 19.17 -1.22 11.35
C ARG A 160 19.06 -0.02 12.29
N GLN A 161 19.52 1.16 11.86
CA GLN A 161 19.36 2.39 12.64
C GLN A 161 17.89 2.76 12.82
N LEU A 162 17.07 2.64 11.78
CA LEU A 162 15.64 2.89 11.83
C LEU A 162 14.94 2.00 12.88
N PHE A 163 15.20 0.70 12.86
CA PHE A 163 14.59 -0.23 13.82
C PHE A 163 15.15 -0.14 15.24
N ALA A 164 16.41 0.29 15.39
CA ALA A 164 17.05 0.51 16.69
C ALA A 164 16.77 1.90 17.28
N CYS A 165 16.02 2.76 16.58
CA CYS A 165 15.81 4.13 17.00
C CYS A 165 14.68 4.24 18.03
N GLU A 166 15.04 4.36 19.31
CA GLU A 166 14.10 4.65 20.40
C GLU A 166 13.82 6.16 20.54
N ASP A 167 14.64 7.00 19.91
CA ASP A 167 14.62 8.47 20.03
C ASP A 167 14.39 9.13 18.67
N TYR A 168 13.18 9.67 18.49
CA TYR A 168 12.72 10.29 17.24
C TYR A 168 13.63 11.42 16.74
N GLN A 169 14.35 12.10 17.64
CA GLN A 169 15.22 13.22 17.29
C GLN A 169 16.51 12.71 16.61
N LYS A 170 17.07 11.59 17.08
CA LYS A 170 18.21 10.91 16.44
C LYS A 170 17.82 10.27 15.11
N LEU A 171 16.57 9.81 14.98
CA LEU A 171 16.05 9.32 13.70
C LEU A 171 16.04 10.45 12.66
N GLN A 172 15.50 11.61 13.04
CA GLN A 172 15.50 12.79 12.18
C GLN A 172 16.93 13.20 11.82
N GLU A 173 17.85 13.29 12.78
CA GLU A 173 19.25 13.62 12.51
C GLU A 173 19.89 12.63 11.54
N GLY A 174 19.62 11.32 11.66
CA GLY A 174 20.11 10.31 10.72
C GLY A 174 19.52 10.44 9.33
N ILE A 175 18.21 10.70 9.23
CA ILE A 175 17.50 10.92 7.97
C ILE A 175 18.05 12.14 7.24
N PHE A 176 18.27 13.25 7.95
CA PHE A 176 18.82 14.47 7.36
C PHE A 176 20.32 14.36 7.09
N LYS A 177 21.09 13.60 7.88
CA LYS A 177 22.54 13.46 7.68
C LYS A 177 22.92 12.57 6.49
N TYR A 178 22.11 11.57 6.18
CA TYR A 178 22.44 10.58 5.13
C TYR A 178 21.51 10.66 3.91
N GLY A 179 20.47 11.49 3.97
CA GLY A 179 19.43 11.55 2.97
C GLY A 179 18.56 10.28 2.92
N ILE A 180 17.45 10.34 2.20
CA ILE A 180 16.60 9.18 1.90
C ILE A 180 16.29 9.15 0.41
N LYS A 181 16.49 8.00 -0.23
CA LYS A 181 16.10 7.75 -1.62
C LYS A 181 15.02 6.68 -1.69
N PHE A 182 13.91 6.99 -2.35
CA PHE A 182 12.86 6.04 -2.68
C PHE A 182 13.00 5.65 -4.14
N TYR A 183 12.92 4.34 -4.40
CA TYR A 183 13.14 3.78 -5.72
C TYR A 183 11.86 3.14 -6.27
N LYS A 184 11.69 3.20 -7.59
CA LYS A 184 10.80 2.33 -8.36
C LYS A 184 11.60 1.72 -9.51
N ASP A 185 11.62 0.39 -9.61
CA ASP A 185 12.32 -0.34 -10.67
C ASP A 185 13.79 0.10 -10.83
N SER A 186 14.49 0.29 -9.70
CA SER A 186 15.88 0.80 -9.60
C SER A 186 16.10 2.27 -9.94
N ARG A 187 15.06 3.04 -10.28
CA ARG A 187 15.14 4.49 -10.46
C ARG A 187 14.73 5.22 -9.20
N THR A 188 15.51 6.20 -8.75
CA THR A 188 15.12 7.11 -7.68
C THR A 188 13.91 7.91 -8.15
N ILE A 189 12.77 7.76 -7.49
CA ILE A 189 11.56 8.53 -7.78
C ILE A 189 11.42 9.74 -6.86
N PHE A 190 12.09 9.70 -5.71
CA PHE A 190 12.04 10.72 -4.68
C PHE A 190 13.32 10.64 -3.85
N GLU A 191 13.95 11.77 -3.57
CA GLU A 191 15.15 11.91 -2.76
C GLU A 191 15.01 13.08 -1.79
N PHE A 192 15.23 12.83 -0.50
CA PHE A 192 15.64 13.84 0.47
C PHE A 192 17.17 13.82 0.49
N THR A 193 17.80 14.92 0.11
CA THR A 193 19.27 15.04 0.15
C THR A 193 19.76 15.34 1.57
N ASP A 194 21.05 15.16 1.80
CA ASP A 194 21.75 15.49 3.05
C ASP A 194 21.80 17.00 3.34
N ASP A 195 21.59 17.83 2.32
CA ASP A 195 21.46 19.28 2.43
C ASP A 195 20.00 19.74 2.69
N GLY A 196 19.05 18.80 2.77
CA GLY A 196 17.63 19.09 3.04
C GLY A 196 16.79 19.39 1.80
N ASP A 197 17.37 19.31 0.60
CA ASP A 197 16.62 19.48 -0.65
C ASP A 197 15.77 18.25 -0.98
N ILE A 198 14.59 18.49 -1.55
CA ILE A 198 13.68 17.46 -2.06
C ILE A 198 13.82 17.38 -3.57
N ILE A 199 14.35 16.27 -4.07
CA ILE A 199 14.52 16.01 -5.51
C ILE A 199 13.56 14.89 -5.93
N CYS A 200 12.63 15.21 -6.81
CA CYS A 200 11.68 14.26 -7.40
C CYS A 200 12.09 14.04 -8.85
N ASP A 201 12.51 12.83 -9.23
CA ASP A 201 13.17 12.64 -10.53
C ASP A 201 12.24 12.81 -11.75
N LYS A 202 12.87 13.29 -12.81
CA LYS A 202 12.42 13.62 -14.15
C LYS A 202 11.87 12.35 -14.84
N ARG A 203 10.54 12.31 -14.97
CA ARG A 203 9.69 11.12 -15.19
C ARG A 203 9.83 10.41 -16.55
N PRO A 204 9.31 9.16 -16.64
CA PRO A 204 8.06 9.01 -17.40
C PRO A 204 7.00 8.19 -16.63
N LYS A 205 6.03 8.89 -16.04
CA LYS A 205 4.61 8.48 -16.06
C LYS A 205 3.97 9.35 -17.12
N THR A 206 3.09 8.79 -17.95
CA THR A 206 2.50 9.56 -19.04
C THR A 206 1.75 10.76 -18.49
N VAL A 207 1.95 11.87 -19.17
CA VAL A 207 1.47 13.22 -18.85
C VAL A 207 -0.03 13.24 -18.52
N TRP A 208 -0.82 12.35 -19.10
CA TRP A 208 -2.28 12.31 -18.98
C TRP A 208 -2.82 11.89 -17.60
N GLN A 209 -2.24 10.90 -16.92
CA GLN A 209 -2.78 10.45 -15.62
C GLN A 209 -2.47 11.41 -14.46
N GLY A 210 -1.36 12.14 -14.58
CA GLY A 210 -1.05 13.27 -13.69
C GLY A 210 -1.94 14.47 -14.00
N ILE A 211 -2.19 14.73 -15.29
CA ILE A 211 -3.13 15.77 -15.72
C ILE A 211 -4.54 15.46 -15.23
N ASP A 212 -5.08 14.25 -15.34
CA ASP A 212 -6.50 13.98 -14.99
C ASP A 212 -6.78 14.17 -13.49
N SER A 213 -5.85 13.79 -12.62
CA SER A 213 -5.99 14.00 -11.18
C SER A 213 -5.79 15.46 -10.79
N VAL A 214 -4.85 16.15 -11.46
CA VAL A 214 -4.64 17.59 -11.28
C VAL A 214 -5.79 18.39 -11.90
N GLN A 215 -6.41 17.93 -12.99
CA GLN A 215 -7.55 18.52 -13.68
C GLN A 215 -8.80 18.35 -12.84
N SER A 216 -9.04 17.17 -12.24
CA SER A 216 -10.16 16.97 -11.32
C SER A 216 -10.08 17.86 -10.08
N VAL A 217 -8.88 18.01 -9.51
CA VAL A 217 -8.63 18.93 -8.40
C VAL A 217 -8.72 20.38 -8.89
N ALA A 218 -8.14 20.71 -10.04
CA ALA A 218 -8.17 22.04 -10.62
C ALA A 218 -9.57 22.47 -11.07
N ASP A 219 -10.43 21.56 -11.52
CA ASP A 219 -11.81 21.83 -11.90
C ASP A 219 -12.68 22.02 -10.65
N SER A 220 -12.42 21.24 -9.60
CA SER A 220 -13.07 21.40 -8.29
C SER A 220 -12.67 22.73 -7.64
N THR A 221 -11.39 23.10 -7.76
CA THR A 221 -10.82 24.36 -7.29
C THR A 221 -11.23 25.54 -8.19
N ALA A 222 -11.28 25.40 -9.51
CA ALA A 222 -11.72 26.44 -10.45
C ALA A 222 -13.22 26.75 -10.29
N LYS A 223 -14.04 25.74 -9.98
CA LYS A 223 -15.45 25.92 -9.61
C LYS A 223 -15.60 26.65 -8.27
N SER A 224 -14.69 26.43 -7.33
CA SER A 224 -14.61 27.18 -6.06
C SER A 224 -14.04 28.59 -6.21
N LEU A 225 -13.19 28.85 -7.21
CA LEU A 225 -12.50 30.12 -7.43
C LEU A 225 -13.26 31.08 -8.36
N LYS A 226 -14.22 30.59 -9.15
CA LYS A 226 -15.03 31.42 -10.06
C LYS A 226 -15.86 32.48 -9.34
N ASP A 227 -16.12 32.30 -8.04
CA ASP A 227 -16.89 33.22 -7.21
C ASP A 227 -16.02 34.16 -6.35
N SER A 228 -14.69 34.06 -6.43
CA SER A 228 -13.77 34.91 -5.65
C SER A 228 -12.87 35.75 -6.56
N TRP A 229 -12.99 37.06 -6.42
CA TRP A 229 -12.29 38.18 -7.06
C TRP A 229 -10.75 38.21 -6.88
N ILE A 230 -10.12 37.11 -6.47
CA ILE A 230 -8.65 36.99 -6.40
C ILE A 230 -8.20 36.39 -7.74
N ASN A 231 -7.91 37.26 -8.71
CA ASN A 231 -7.37 36.85 -9.99
C ASN A 231 -6.08 36.03 -9.81
N ASN A 232 -6.14 34.75 -10.16
CA ASN A 232 -5.03 33.78 -10.21
C ASN A 232 -3.73 34.45 -10.67
N THR A 233 -2.78 34.59 -9.73
CA THR A 233 -1.37 34.81 -10.01
C THR A 233 -0.63 33.63 -9.39
N ASN A 234 0.00 32.82 -10.24
CA ASN A 234 0.80 31.70 -9.76
C ASN A 234 2.18 32.22 -9.35
N ILE A 235 2.61 31.90 -8.13
CA ILE A 235 3.98 32.17 -7.69
C ILE A 235 4.90 31.11 -8.32
N ILE A 236 5.83 31.56 -9.16
CA ILE A 236 6.80 30.73 -9.87
C ILE A 236 8.07 30.58 -9.02
N ASN A 237 8.51 31.67 -8.39
CA ASN A 237 9.75 31.70 -7.60
C ASN A 237 9.65 32.78 -6.50
N ILE A 238 10.45 32.63 -5.45
CA ILE A 238 10.60 33.60 -4.37
C ILE A 238 12.08 33.97 -4.28
N MET A 239 12.39 35.25 -4.45
CA MET A 239 13.76 35.75 -4.30
C MET A 239 13.84 36.78 -3.18
N ARG A 240 14.96 36.75 -2.46
CA ARG A 240 15.36 37.78 -1.54
C ARG A 240 16.64 38.46 -2.04
N ALA A 241 16.56 39.77 -2.26
CA ALA A 241 17.71 40.63 -2.51
C ALA A 241 17.97 41.54 -1.29
N PRO A 242 19.14 42.17 -1.16
CA PRO A 242 19.38 43.15 -0.10
C PRO A 242 18.32 44.26 -0.10
N GLY A 243 17.46 44.25 0.91
CA GLY A 243 16.38 45.23 1.10
C GLY A 243 15.11 45.01 0.28
N TYR A 244 14.94 43.83 -0.32
CA TYR A 244 13.77 43.53 -1.15
C TYR A 244 13.44 42.04 -1.14
N ILE A 245 12.17 41.69 -0.98
CA ILE A 245 11.67 40.34 -1.19
C ILE A 245 10.63 40.39 -2.31
N HIS A 246 10.74 39.49 -3.28
CA HIS A 246 9.73 39.37 -4.32
C HIS A 246 9.31 37.95 -4.60
N PHE A 247 8.18 37.88 -5.28
CA PHE A 247 7.55 36.71 -5.84
C PHE A 247 7.55 36.92 -7.36
N ASP A 248 8.27 36.07 -8.08
CA ASP A 248 8.09 35.98 -9.53
C ASP A 248 6.73 35.34 -9.77
N THR A 249 5.83 36.04 -10.47
CA THR A 249 4.53 35.50 -10.84
C THR A 249 4.38 35.38 -12.34
N ASP A 250 3.37 34.64 -12.78
CA ASP A 250 2.95 34.56 -14.19
C ASP A 250 2.50 35.90 -14.78
N LYS A 251 2.32 36.94 -13.96
CA LYS A 251 2.02 38.33 -14.38
C LYS A 251 3.15 39.32 -14.12
N GLY A 252 4.36 38.83 -13.80
CA GLY A 252 5.53 39.64 -13.48
C GLY A 252 5.93 39.57 -12.01
N ALA A 253 7.07 40.16 -11.67
CA ALA A 253 7.57 40.16 -10.30
C ALA A 253 6.76 41.12 -9.42
N LEU A 254 6.24 40.61 -8.30
CA LEU A 254 5.55 41.38 -7.26
C LEU A 254 6.35 41.26 -5.97
N GLY A 255 6.65 42.36 -5.29
CA GLY A 255 7.47 42.31 -4.09
C GLY A 255 7.28 43.47 -3.14
N CYS A 256 7.93 43.38 -2.00
CA CYS A 256 7.95 44.38 -0.96
C CYS A 256 9.40 44.77 -0.65
N SER A 257 9.68 46.07 -0.66
CA SER A 257 10.95 46.61 -0.20
C SER A 257 10.94 46.72 1.32
N TYR A 258 12.01 46.26 1.97
CA TYR A 258 12.20 46.42 3.41
C TYR A 258 13.55 47.09 3.66
N PHE A 259 13.57 48.17 4.43
CA PHE A 259 14.78 48.93 4.70
C PHE A 259 15.14 48.81 6.17
N SER A 260 16.35 48.35 6.46
CA SER A 260 16.87 48.36 7.84
C SER A 260 17.32 49.78 8.17
N SER A 261 16.64 50.42 9.11
CA SER A 261 16.92 51.80 9.53
C SER A 261 17.67 51.88 10.86
N ASP A 262 18.20 50.75 11.34
CA ASP A 262 18.95 50.67 12.60
C ASP A 262 20.18 51.59 12.58
N GLU A 263 20.30 52.47 13.59
CA GLU A 263 21.39 53.45 13.69
C GLU A 263 22.76 52.78 13.76
N ARG A 264 22.85 51.58 14.37
CA ARG A 264 24.11 50.81 14.49
C ARG A 264 24.65 50.36 13.13
N LEU A 265 23.82 50.38 12.09
CA LEU A 265 24.17 50.02 10.73
C LEU A 265 24.45 51.26 9.86
N LYS A 266 24.51 52.46 10.45
CA LYS A 266 24.68 53.73 9.73
C LYS A 266 25.92 54.46 10.23
N HIS A 267 26.56 55.18 9.32
CA HIS A 267 27.52 56.21 9.68
C HIS A 267 26.78 57.56 9.74
N VAL A 268 26.41 57.99 10.96
CA VAL A 268 25.60 59.21 11.16
C VAL A 268 26.51 60.45 11.14
N HIS A 269 26.24 61.38 10.22
CA HIS A 269 27.01 62.62 10.05
C HIS A 269 26.40 63.83 10.78
N GLY A 270 25.49 63.61 11.73
CA GLY A 270 24.75 64.66 12.43
C GLY A 270 23.45 65.06 11.73
N SER A 271 22.90 66.22 12.12
CA SER A 271 21.65 66.75 11.56
C SER A 271 21.80 67.15 10.09
N SER A 272 20.80 66.82 9.27
CA SER A 272 20.78 67.25 7.86
C SER A 272 20.68 68.76 7.73
N THR A 273 21.59 69.36 6.96
CA THR A 273 21.58 70.77 6.55
C THR A 273 21.01 70.99 5.15
N CYS A 274 20.67 69.91 4.43
CA CYS A 274 20.03 70.00 3.12
C CYS A 274 18.60 70.54 3.25
N SER A 275 18.26 71.56 2.47
CA SER A 275 16.87 72.05 2.29
C SER A 275 16.09 71.04 1.45
N ALA A 276 15.07 70.43 2.04
CA ALA A 276 14.18 69.54 1.29
C ALA A 276 13.14 70.34 0.50
N VAL A 277 12.69 71.49 1.01
CA VAL A 277 11.79 72.41 0.28
C VAL A 277 12.39 72.82 -1.06
N ASP A 278 13.68 73.21 -1.11
CA ASP A 278 14.36 73.60 -2.35
C ASP A 278 14.42 72.47 -3.40
N VAL A 279 14.36 71.21 -2.95
CA VAL A 279 14.29 70.04 -3.83
C VAL A 279 12.87 69.85 -4.34
N PHE A 280 11.86 69.98 -3.47
CA PHE A 280 10.44 69.85 -3.84
C PHE A 280 9.96 70.96 -4.78
N ASP A 281 10.46 72.19 -4.61
CA ASP A 281 10.12 73.33 -5.46
C ASP A 281 10.57 73.15 -6.92
N LYS A 282 11.52 72.25 -7.15
CA LYS A 282 12.02 71.90 -8.49
C LYS A 282 11.27 70.72 -9.12
N LEU A 283 10.36 70.06 -8.39
CA LEU A 283 9.66 68.88 -8.90
C LEU A 283 8.57 69.29 -9.90
N ASP A 284 8.66 68.71 -11.09
CA ASP A 284 7.59 68.78 -12.09
C ASP A 284 6.63 67.61 -11.91
N PHE A 285 5.40 67.92 -11.49
CA PHE A 285 4.31 66.95 -11.48
C PHE A 285 3.70 66.81 -12.87
N ILE A 286 3.37 65.59 -13.23
CA ILE A 286 2.76 65.26 -14.52
C ILE A 286 1.41 64.58 -14.34
N ASP A 287 0.50 64.85 -15.27
CA ASP A 287 -0.74 64.11 -15.47
C ASP A 287 -0.50 63.06 -16.56
N PHE A 288 -0.76 61.79 -16.27
CA PHE A 288 -0.42 60.72 -17.21
C PHE A 288 -1.35 59.52 -17.13
N ASN A 289 -1.39 58.77 -18.23
CA ASN A 289 -1.88 57.39 -18.29
C ASN A 289 -0.73 56.51 -18.78
N TYR A 290 -0.76 55.23 -18.44
CA TYR A 290 0.17 54.27 -19.02
C TYR A 290 -0.13 54.05 -20.51
N LEU A 291 0.92 53.79 -21.30
CA LEU A 291 0.76 53.40 -22.70
C LEU A 291 0.15 52.00 -22.79
N PRO A 292 -0.71 51.70 -23.79
CA PRO A 292 -1.28 50.35 -23.96
C PRO A 292 -0.23 49.24 -24.07
N THR A 293 0.98 49.57 -24.52
CA THR A 293 2.10 48.64 -24.67
C THR A 293 2.93 48.45 -23.41
N SER A 294 2.67 49.17 -22.31
CA SER A 294 3.51 49.10 -21.11
C SER A 294 3.15 47.96 -20.17
N GLY A 295 2.09 47.20 -20.46
CA GLY A 295 1.59 46.13 -19.58
C GLY A 295 0.87 46.64 -18.32
N MET A 296 0.67 47.95 -18.19
CA MET A 296 -0.07 48.59 -17.09
C MET A 296 -1.45 49.04 -17.58
N ASP A 297 -2.36 49.35 -16.67
CA ASP A 297 -3.70 49.81 -17.03
C ASP A 297 -3.66 51.18 -17.72
N SER A 298 -3.84 51.20 -19.04
CA SER A 298 -3.86 52.41 -19.85
C SER A 298 -5.18 53.19 -19.75
N SER A 299 -6.23 52.59 -19.21
CA SER A 299 -7.54 53.22 -19.03
C SER A 299 -7.58 54.10 -17.78
N LEU A 300 -6.70 53.83 -16.80
CA LEU A 300 -6.61 54.58 -15.56
C LEU A 300 -5.75 55.84 -15.75
N ARG A 301 -6.36 57.00 -15.44
CA ARG A 301 -5.68 58.29 -15.41
C ARG A 301 -5.11 58.59 -14.03
N HIS A 302 -3.87 59.07 -14.00
CA HIS A 302 -3.17 59.53 -12.82
C HIS A 302 -2.95 61.05 -12.92
N PRO A 303 -3.82 61.88 -12.30
CA PRO A 303 -3.75 63.34 -12.42
C PRO A 303 -2.46 63.94 -11.84
N ILE A 304 -1.82 63.23 -10.92
CA ILE A 304 -0.60 63.66 -10.25
C ILE A 304 0.36 62.48 -10.20
N GLY A 305 1.53 62.66 -10.80
CA GLY A 305 2.63 61.70 -10.77
C GLY A 305 3.97 62.36 -11.06
N PHE A 306 5.01 61.52 -11.13
CA PHE A 306 6.37 61.96 -11.43
C PHE A 306 6.92 61.20 -12.63
N SER A 307 7.72 61.89 -13.45
CA SER A 307 8.62 61.24 -14.39
C SER A 307 9.94 60.93 -13.70
N ALA A 308 10.36 59.66 -13.68
CA ALA A 308 11.66 59.27 -13.13
C ALA A 308 12.83 60.02 -13.78
N ASN A 309 12.74 60.33 -15.08
CA ASN A 309 13.77 61.10 -15.78
C ASN A 309 13.86 62.55 -15.27
N ASN A 310 12.74 63.17 -14.90
CA ASN A 310 12.75 64.52 -14.33
C ASN A 310 13.31 64.50 -12.90
N LEU A 311 12.89 63.52 -12.10
CA LEU A 311 13.43 63.32 -10.74
C LEU A 311 14.96 63.17 -10.77
N GLN A 312 15.48 62.37 -11.70
CA GLN A 312 16.92 62.13 -11.84
C GLN A 312 17.71 63.41 -12.15
N LYS A 313 17.16 64.31 -12.98
CA LYS A 313 17.80 65.59 -13.33
C LYS A 313 17.90 66.53 -12.11
N ILE A 314 16.91 66.49 -11.23
CA ILE A 314 16.85 67.34 -10.04
C ILE A 314 17.84 66.82 -9.00
N ASN A 315 17.74 65.54 -8.67
CA ASN A 315 18.66 64.89 -7.75
C ASN A 315 18.69 63.36 -8.02
N PRO A 316 19.85 62.80 -8.41
CA PRO A 316 19.97 61.38 -8.73
C PRO A 316 19.53 60.41 -7.62
N ILE A 317 19.56 60.82 -6.34
CA ILE A 317 19.14 59.97 -5.22
C ILE A 317 17.62 59.70 -5.20
N LEU A 318 16.83 60.53 -5.89
CA LEU A 318 15.37 60.40 -5.96
C LEU A 318 14.92 59.27 -6.89
N VAL A 319 15.85 58.57 -7.55
CA VAL A 319 15.56 57.45 -8.45
C VAL A 319 16.43 56.24 -8.13
N ASN A 320 15.92 55.05 -8.46
CA ASN A 320 16.71 53.82 -8.55
C ASN A 320 16.96 53.50 -10.02
N LYS A 321 18.15 52.98 -10.32
CA LYS A 321 18.49 52.48 -11.66
C LYS A 321 18.39 50.95 -11.67
N ILE A 322 17.57 50.41 -12.56
CA ILE A 322 17.35 48.97 -12.73
C ILE A 322 17.64 48.63 -14.19
N GLY A 323 18.85 48.15 -14.47
CA GLY A 323 19.35 48.00 -15.83
C GLY A 323 19.36 49.35 -16.56
N ASP A 324 18.65 49.42 -17.69
CA ASP A 324 18.50 50.64 -18.49
C ASP A 324 17.31 51.51 -18.05
N TYR A 325 16.49 51.03 -17.13
CA TYR A 325 15.32 51.77 -16.62
C TYR A 325 15.67 52.59 -15.38
N VAL A 326 15.02 53.75 -15.26
CA VAL A 326 15.00 54.55 -14.05
C VAL A 326 13.60 54.54 -13.46
N VAL A 327 13.51 54.33 -12.15
CA VAL A 327 12.24 54.29 -11.42
C VAL A 327 12.30 55.24 -10.22
N PRO A 328 11.19 55.89 -9.84
CA PRO A 328 11.18 56.75 -8.65
C PRO A 328 11.57 55.98 -7.39
N ASN A 329 12.46 56.54 -6.58
CA ASN A 329 12.82 55.98 -5.28
C ASN A 329 11.87 56.53 -4.21
N THR A 330 10.70 55.92 -4.09
CA THR A 330 9.62 56.38 -3.20
C THR A 330 10.05 56.48 -1.74
N SER A 331 10.93 55.60 -1.26
CA SER A 331 11.42 55.63 0.12
C SER A 331 12.25 56.88 0.41
N VAL A 332 13.12 57.28 -0.54
CA VAL A 332 13.89 58.53 -0.40
C VAL A 332 12.96 59.74 -0.54
N ILE A 333 12.07 59.75 -1.53
CA ILE A 333 11.13 60.85 -1.76
C ILE A 333 10.27 61.10 -0.51
N ILE A 334 9.76 60.05 0.15
CA ILE A 334 8.98 60.17 1.39
C ILE A 334 9.81 60.81 2.51
N THR A 335 11.09 60.46 2.65
CA THR A 335 11.95 61.07 3.68
C THR A 335 12.23 62.54 3.43
N TYR A 336 12.44 62.93 2.17
CA TYR A 336 12.54 64.33 1.79
C TYR A 336 11.20 65.06 2.04
N LEU A 337 10.06 64.44 1.72
CA LEU A 337 8.74 65.05 1.95
C LEU A 337 8.52 65.32 3.43
N ALA A 338 8.84 64.34 4.30
CA ALA A 338 8.76 64.51 5.74
C ALA A 338 9.66 65.65 6.24
N LYS A 339 10.86 65.80 5.67
CA LYS A 339 11.78 66.90 5.98
C LYS A 339 11.25 68.26 5.48
N ALA A 340 10.69 68.33 4.28
CA ALA A 340 10.09 69.56 3.75
C ALA A 340 8.90 70.02 4.60
N VAL A 341 8.04 69.09 5.03
CA VAL A 341 6.95 69.39 5.98
C VAL A 341 7.50 69.89 7.31
N GLN A 342 8.60 69.32 7.82
CA GLN A 342 9.27 69.79 9.02
C GLN A 342 9.80 71.23 8.86
N GLU A 343 10.46 71.53 7.74
CA GLU A 343 11.01 72.86 7.43
C GLU A 343 9.90 73.91 7.33
N LEU A 344 8.85 73.64 6.53
CA LEU A 344 7.69 74.52 6.40
C LEU A 344 6.98 74.72 7.75
N SER A 345 6.89 73.67 8.58
CA SER A 345 6.32 73.80 9.92
C SER A 345 7.15 74.70 10.83
N GLN A 346 8.47 74.66 10.71
CA GLN A 346 9.37 75.56 11.45
C GLN A 346 9.23 77.00 10.97
N GLU A 347 9.22 77.23 9.65
CA GLU A 347 9.01 78.55 9.06
C GLU A 347 7.67 79.17 9.49
N ILE A 348 6.58 78.39 9.46
CA ILE A 348 5.27 78.85 9.93
C ILE A 348 5.30 79.24 11.42
N LYS A 349 6.04 78.50 12.27
CA LYS A 349 6.18 78.83 13.70
C LYS A 349 6.95 80.13 13.89
N GLU A 350 8.05 80.32 13.16
CA GLU A 350 8.85 81.54 13.18
C GLU A 350 8.04 82.75 12.71
N LEU A 351 7.31 82.61 11.61
CA LEU A 351 6.41 83.65 11.10
C LEU A 351 5.33 84.03 12.12
N ARG A 352 4.72 83.04 12.78
CA ARG A 352 3.73 83.28 13.84
C ARG A 352 4.34 84.04 15.03
N ASN A 353 5.50 83.63 15.51
CA ASN A 353 6.20 84.31 16.60
C ASN A 353 6.53 85.76 16.23
N ASN A 354 7.05 85.99 15.02
CA ASN A 354 7.37 87.33 14.53
C ASN A 354 6.13 88.25 14.42
N ILE A 355 4.95 87.69 14.14
CA ILE A 355 3.69 88.45 14.12
C ILE A 355 3.26 88.80 15.56
N THR A 356 3.36 87.85 16.49
CA THR A 356 3.04 88.08 17.91
C THR A 356 3.96 89.13 18.52
N ASP A 357 5.28 89.02 18.31
CA ASP A 357 6.26 89.96 18.86
C ASP A 357 6.04 91.39 18.34
N LYS A 358 5.66 91.54 17.06
CA LYS A 358 5.31 92.85 16.47
C LYS A 358 4.03 93.44 17.05
N HIS A 359 3.05 92.61 17.38
CA HIS A 359 1.80 93.05 18.02
C HIS A 359 2.02 93.47 19.48
N ASP A 360 3.00 92.87 20.18
CA ASP A 360 3.33 93.24 21.56
C ASP A 360 4.28 94.46 21.67
N SER A 361 4.87 94.88 20.55
CA SER A 361 5.79 96.03 20.46
C SER A 361 5.25 97.23 19.68
N SER A 362 3.97 97.21 19.27
CA SER A 362 3.21 98.37 18.77
C SER A 362 2.07 98.73 19.70
#